data_AF-A0A9X3IQK7-F1
#
_entry.id   AF-A0A9X3IQK7-F1
#
_cell.length_a   1.000
_cell.length_b   1.000
_cell.length_c   1.000
_cell.angle_alpha   90.00
_cell.angle_beta   90.00
_cell.angle_gamma   90.00
#
_symmetry.space_group_name_H-M   'P 1'
#
loop_
_entity.id
_entity.type
_entity.pdbx_description
1 polymer ?
#
loop_
_entity_poly.entity_id
_entity_poly.type
_entity_poly.pdbx_seq_one_letter_code
_entity_poly.pdbx_strand_id
1 'polypeptide(L)'
;MQDIHDLGLMLDRHVPLILIESRDEPRVLDLLTRLAIRRALAVQQWTLTDGLRRLGFGEDPALDNSDQPEQALRHIKSSDDGGLYVFCDLHPFLDQPVIVRLLKDIALQHERRFKTLVLVSHQLKLPPELQRLAMRFSLQLPDEQQLMSLIQEEARRYSGSSGRKVKTDPRILQQLVANLRGLTWADARRLIRGAIVDDGAITQADVPEVAKAKMQLLDMDGVLSFEFDTARLADVAGLGNLKQWLQQREKAFLSAATDLRPKGLMLFGVQGSGKSLAARAVAGSWGVPLLRLDMGALYNKFFGETERNLREALKLAELMSPCVIWMDEVEKGLAGGEADGGMGQRLLGTLLTWMADHQSRVFVVATANNIEVLPPEFMRKGRLDEIFFVDLPGIEVRRAILELHLRKRGFDAEQIDLEALGAVTEGFSGAELEQVVVSAWYSSLDDDQNVGQALQTARLLDVIRATRPLSVTRAESLQTLRLWARDRAVNADGPSQEKLDGRSGR
;
A
#
# COMPACT_ATOMS: atom_id res chain seq x y z
N MET A 1 -18.57 19.42 9.98
CA MET A 1 -17.74 18.24 10.25
C MET A 1 -18.66 17.08 10.55
N GLN A 2 -18.68 16.09 9.67
CA GLN A 2 -19.51 14.90 9.76
C GLN A 2 -19.19 14.08 11.03
N ASP A 3 -17.91 13.98 11.42
CA ASP A 3 -17.46 13.33 12.66
C ASP A 3 -18.19 13.83 13.93
N ILE A 4 -18.40 15.15 14.08
CA ILE A 4 -19.11 15.72 15.25
C ILE A 4 -20.58 15.32 15.24
N HIS A 5 -21.19 15.25 14.05
CA HIS A 5 -22.58 14.81 13.91
C HIS A 5 -22.71 13.33 14.27
N ASP A 6 -21.82 12.48 13.72
CA ASP A 6 -21.84 11.03 13.93
C ASP A 6 -21.56 10.67 15.40
N LEU A 7 -20.57 11.31 16.04
CA LEU A 7 -20.34 11.17 17.49
C LEU A 7 -21.56 11.67 18.29
N GLY A 8 -22.18 12.78 17.86
CA GLY A 8 -23.40 13.28 18.46
C GLY A 8 -24.56 12.27 18.41
N LEU A 9 -24.74 11.59 17.28
CA LEU A 9 -25.73 10.52 17.12
C LEU A 9 -25.45 9.32 18.04
N MET A 10 -24.19 8.99 18.30
CA MET A 10 -23.84 7.94 19.26
C MET A 10 -24.23 8.31 20.69
N LEU A 11 -24.03 9.57 21.08
CA LEU A 11 -24.49 10.08 22.38
C LEU A 11 -26.02 10.08 22.47
N ASP A 12 -26.72 10.50 21.40
CA ASP A 12 -28.19 10.49 21.35
C ASP A 12 -28.77 9.07 21.46
N ARG A 13 -28.03 8.06 20.97
CA ARG A 13 -28.37 6.63 21.10
C ARG A 13 -28.03 6.04 22.46
N HIS A 14 -27.56 6.85 23.42
CA HIS A 14 -27.21 6.41 24.77
C HIS A 14 -26.18 5.28 24.79
N VAL A 15 -25.18 5.38 23.90
CA VAL A 15 -24.06 4.43 23.88
C VAL A 15 -23.17 4.71 25.10
N PRO A 16 -22.99 3.74 26.01
CA PRO A 16 -22.26 4.00 27.26
C PRO A 16 -20.74 3.95 27.10
N LEU A 17 -20.23 3.20 26.11
CA LEU A 17 -18.80 3.04 25.84
C LEU A 17 -18.51 3.30 24.36
N ILE A 18 -17.70 4.30 24.06
CA ILE A 18 -17.26 4.66 22.71
C ILE A 18 -15.78 4.32 22.57
N LEU A 19 -15.40 3.71 21.48
CA LEU A 19 -14.01 3.31 21.21
C LEU A 19 -13.52 4.08 20.00
N ILE A 20 -12.39 4.76 20.15
CA ILE A 20 -11.77 5.53 19.09
C ILE A 20 -10.34 5.02 18.93
N GLU A 21 -10.13 4.24 17.88
CA GLU A 21 -8.78 3.79 17.51
C GLU A 21 -8.14 4.86 16.64
N SER A 22 -7.19 5.62 17.20
CA SER A 22 -6.52 6.74 16.52
C SER A 22 -5.15 6.98 17.11
N ARG A 23 -4.19 7.34 16.25
CA ARG A 23 -2.87 7.89 16.65
C ARG A 23 -2.90 9.41 16.83
N ASP A 24 -3.96 10.08 16.37
CA ASP A 24 -4.16 11.53 16.46
C ASP A 24 -5.07 11.84 17.66
N GLU A 25 -4.53 11.67 18.88
CA GLU A 25 -5.25 11.98 20.11
C GLU A 25 -5.69 13.45 20.21
N PRO A 26 -4.85 14.45 19.85
CA PRO A 26 -5.24 15.87 19.94
C PRO A 26 -6.50 16.18 19.13
N ARG A 27 -6.64 15.59 17.93
CA ARG A 27 -7.85 15.71 17.12
C ARG A 27 -9.07 15.11 17.81
N VAL A 28 -8.94 13.92 18.39
CA VAL A 28 -10.06 13.27 19.10
C VAL A 28 -10.53 14.15 20.25
N LEU A 29 -9.60 14.67 21.05
CA LEU A 29 -9.92 15.55 22.17
C LEU A 29 -10.56 16.86 21.71
N ASP A 30 -10.09 17.50 20.63
CA ASP A 30 -10.72 18.70 20.06
C ASP A 30 -12.15 18.42 19.59
N LEU A 31 -12.39 17.29 18.92
CA LEU A 31 -13.73 16.89 18.46
C LEU A 31 -14.68 16.66 19.64
N LEU A 32 -14.26 15.91 20.65
CA LEU A 32 -15.05 15.63 21.85
C LEU A 32 -15.32 16.91 22.64
N THR A 33 -14.34 17.79 22.77
CA THR A 33 -14.49 19.08 23.44
C THR A 33 -15.50 19.98 22.70
N ARG A 34 -15.40 20.09 21.37
CA ARG A 34 -16.37 20.86 20.57
C ARG A 34 -17.77 20.28 20.65
N LEU A 35 -17.90 18.95 20.63
CA LEU A 35 -19.17 18.25 20.78
C LEU A 35 -19.79 18.55 22.15
N ALA A 36 -18.98 18.47 23.21
CA ALA A 36 -19.43 18.72 24.57
C ALA A 36 -19.85 20.17 24.78
N ILE A 37 -19.13 21.14 24.23
CA ILE A 37 -19.53 22.56 24.24
C ILE A 37 -20.90 22.74 23.58
N ARG A 38 -21.15 22.11 22.42
CA ARG A 38 -22.46 22.20 21.74
C ARG A 38 -23.61 21.56 22.52
N ARG A 39 -23.31 20.59 23.38
CA ARG A 39 -24.28 19.81 24.16
C ARG A 39 -24.31 20.21 25.64
N ALA A 40 -23.55 21.23 26.05
CA ALA A 40 -23.35 21.63 27.44
C ALA A 40 -22.96 20.47 28.37
N LEU A 41 -22.11 19.56 27.88
CA LEU A 41 -21.60 18.43 28.65
C LEU A 41 -20.23 18.76 29.28
N ALA A 42 -19.98 18.21 30.47
CA ALA A 42 -18.63 18.18 31.02
C ALA A 42 -17.78 17.15 30.28
N VAL A 43 -16.50 17.47 30.06
CA VAL A 43 -15.50 16.52 29.54
C VAL A 43 -14.38 16.41 30.55
N GLN A 44 -14.00 15.19 30.89
CA GLN A 44 -12.82 14.89 31.65
C GLN A 44 -11.91 13.97 30.85
N GLN A 45 -10.61 14.24 30.89
CA GLN A 45 -9.57 13.43 30.28
C GLN A 45 -8.80 12.71 31.38
N TRP A 46 -8.51 11.44 31.13
CA TRP A 46 -7.57 10.66 31.90
C TRP A 46 -6.37 10.29 31.03
N THR A 47 -5.17 10.50 31.55
CA THR A 47 -3.92 9.93 31.03
C THR A 47 -3.16 9.30 32.19
N LEU A 48 -2.25 8.37 31.88
CA LEU A 48 -1.40 7.75 32.90
C LEU A 48 -0.50 8.78 33.61
N THR A 49 -0.11 9.86 32.94
CA THR A 49 0.81 10.88 33.47
C THR A 49 0.12 11.96 34.27
N ASP A 50 -1.11 12.32 33.90
CA ASP A 50 -1.80 13.49 34.43
C ASP A 50 -3.00 13.17 35.31
N GLY A 51 -3.41 11.89 35.34
CA GLY A 51 -4.62 11.45 36.02
C GLY A 51 -5.88 12.02 35.39
N LEU A 52 -6.97 12.05 36.16
CA LEU A 52 -8.27 12.56 35.71
C LEU A 52 -8.33 14.08 35.86
N ARG A 53 -8.47 14.81 34.75
CA ARG A 53 -8.57 16.27 34.68
C ARG A 53 -9.76 16.72 33.85
N ARG A 54 -10.29 17.91 34.13
CA ARG A 54 -11.36 18.52 33.33
C ARG A 54 -10.78 19.20 32.09
N LEU A 55 -11.38 18.97 30.93
CA LEU A 55 -11.04 19.66 29.69
C LEU A 55 -11.90 20.93 29.54
N GLY A 56 -11.29 22.11 29.60
CA GLY A 56 -11.98 23.40 29.47
C GLY A 56 -11.25 24.59 30.08
N PHE A 57 -11.95 25.72 30.22
CA PHE A 57 -11.44 26.90 30.93
C PHE A 57 -11.54 26.69 32.45
N GLY A 58 -10.39 26.68 33.12
CA GLY A 58 -10.23 26.41 34.54
C GLY A 58 -9.28 25.23 34.74
N GLU A 59 -8.09 25.49 35.27
CA GLU A 59 -7.19 24.44 35.75
C GLU A 59 -7.76 23.91 37.06
N ASP A 60 -8.64 22.90 36.98
CA ASP A 60 -8.88 22.07 38.15
C ASP A 60 -7.62 21.23 38.36
N PRO A 61 -6.95 21.29 39.53
CA PRO A 61 -5.83 20.41 39.82
C PRO A 61 -6.26 18.95 39.63
N ALA A 62 -5.32 18.11 39.16
CA ALA A 62 -5.57 16.69 39.05
C ALA A 62 -6.09 16.16 40.39
N LEU A 63 -7.15 15.33 40.34
CA LEU A 63 -7.63 14.65 41.53
C LEU A 63 -6.48 13.80 42.11
N ASP A 64 -6.22 13.92 43.41
CA ASP A 64 -5.16 13.17 44.09
C ASP A 64 -5.28 11.66 43.82
N ASN A 65 -4.17 11.02 43.44
CA ASN A 65 -4.06 9.59 43.11
C ASN A 65 -4.97 9.09 41.96
N SER A 66 -5.42 9.98 41.07
CA SER A 66 -6.18 9.58 39.88
C SER A 66 -5.31 9.11 38.71
N ASP A 67 -3.99 9.05 38.86
CA ASP A 67 -3.03 8.49 37.90
C ASP A 67 -3.19 6.97 37.73
N GLN A 68 -3.71 6.28 38.75
CA GLN A 68 -4.07 4.87 38.64
C GLN A 68 -5.44 4.69 37.98
N PRO A 69 -5.56 3.88 36.92
CA PRO A 69 -6.82 3.72 36.17
C PRO A 69 -7.95 3.15 37.04
N GLU A 70 -7.63 2.29 38.00
CA GLU A 70 -8.61 1.76 38.95
C GLU A 70 -9.20 2.88 39.81
N GLN A 71 -8.37 3.77 40.34
CA GLN A 71 -8.80 4.85 41.21
C GLN A 71 -9.63 5.88 40.44
N ALA A 72 -9.20 6.23 39.22
CA ALA A 72 -9.97 7.08 38.33
C ALA A 72 -11.37 6.50 38.04
N LEU A 73 -11.45 5.20 37.68
CA LEU A 73 -12.73 4.56 37.42
C LEU A 73 -13.61 4.43 38.68
N ARG A 74 -13.04 4.17 39.86
CA ARG A 74 -13.79 4.19 41.12
C ARG A 74 -14.36 5.57 41.40
N HIS A 75 -13.57 6.62 41.19
CA HIS A 75 -14.00 8.01 41.34
C HIS A 75 -15.17 8.33 40.40
N ILE A 76 -15.01 8.03 39.10
CA ILE A 76 -16.06 8.20 38.08
C ILE A 76 -17.30 7.37 38.43
N LYS A 77 -17.17 6.17 38.98
CA LYS A 77 -18.33 5.37 39.41
C LYS A 77 -19.08 6.05 40.57
N SER A 78 -18.35 6.63 41.52
CA SER A 78 -18.93 7.27 42.72
C SER A 78 -19.47 8.68 42.50
N SER A 79 -18.97 9.41 41.49
CA SER A 79 -19.39 10.79 41.23
C SER A 79 -20.87 10.88 40.85
N ASP A 80 -21.49 12.04 40.98
CA ASP A 80 -22.84 12.28 40.45
C ASP A 80 -22.81 13.01 39.09
N ASP A 81 -21.64 13.46 38.67
CA ASP A 81 -21.45 14.24 37.44
C ASP A 81 -21.72 13.37 36.20
N GLY A 82 -22.67 13.81 35.36
CA GLY A 82 -22.85 13.28 34.02
C GLY A 82 -21.88 13.95 33.04
N GLY A 83 -21.50 13.25 31.97
CA GLY A 83 -20.59 13.81 30.98
C GLY A 83 -19.79 12.77 30.21
N LEU A 84 -18.77 13.27 29.52
CA LEU A 84 -17.82 12.48 28.74
C LEU A 84 -16.53 12.27 29.57
N TYR A 85 -16.14 11.01 29.72
CA TYR A 85 -14.89 10.62 30.37
C TYR A 85 -14.00 9.94 29.34
N VAL A 86 -12.94 10.64 28.94
CA VAL A 86 -12.04 10.24 27.86
C VAL A 86 -10.78 9.64 28.46
N PHE A 87 -10.52 8.37 28.19
CA PHE A 87 -9.33 7.67 28.63
C PHE A 87 -8.37 7.52 27.45
N CYS A 88 -7.22 8.17 27.51
CA CYS A 88 -6.13 7.98 26.56
C CYS A 88 -5.24 6.81 27.02
N ASP A 89 -4.95 5.89 26.11
CA ASP A 89 -4.06 4.74 26.31
C ASP A 89 -4.40 3.82 27.50
N LEU A 90 -5.69 3.57 27.76
CA LEU A 90 -6.14 2.59 28.76
C LEU A 90 -5.96 1.13 28.30
N HIS A 91 -5.72 0.88 27.02
CA HIS A 91 -5.64 -0.46 26.43
C HIS A 91 -4.71 -1.46 27.15
N PRO A 92 -3.55 -1.09 27.74
CA PRO A 92 -2.68 -2.04 28.45
C PRO A 92 -3.31 -2.61 29.73
N PHE A 93 -4.33 -1.94 30.27
CA PHE A 93 -4.98 -2.30 31.53
C PHE A 93 -6.27 -3.11 31.32
N LEU A 94 -6.69 -3.34 30.07
CA LEU A 94 -7.95 -4.03 29.76
C LEU A 94 -7.94 -5.54 30.04
N ASP A 95 -6.78 -6.11 30.37
CA ASP A 95 -6.67 -7.51 30.82
C ASP A 95 -6.94 -7.66 32.33
N GLN A 96 -6.99 -6.55 33.09
CA GLN A 96 -7.19 -6.58 34.53
C GLN A 96 -8.69 -6.73 34.87
N PRO A 97 -9.12 -7.81 35.56
CA PRO A 97 -10.54 -8.08 35.81
C PRO A 97 -11.28 -6.95 36.54
N VAL A 98 -10.58 -6.25 37.44
CA VAL A 98 -11.14 -5.13 38.21
C VAL A 98 -11.47 -3.95 37.30
N ILE A 99 -10.57 -3.60 36.37
CA ILE A 99 -10.78 -2.52 35.40
C ILE A 99 -11.96 -2.85 34.49
N VAL A 100 -12.01 -4.06 33.94
CA VAL A 100 -13.12 -4.54 33.10
C VAL A 100 -14.45 -4.47 33.85
N ARG A 101 -14.47 -4.90 35.11
CA ARG A 101 -15.68 -4.85 35.93
C ARG A 101 -16.12 -3.41 36.23
N LEU A 102 -15.19 -2.50 36.52
CA LEU A 102 -15.49 -1.09 36.78
C LEU A 102 -16.06 -0.40 35.54
N LEU A 103 -15.43 -0.60 34.37
CA LEU A 103 -15.95 -0.11 33.08
C LEU A 103 -17.38 -0.60 32.84
N LYS A 104 -17.62 -1.90 33.09
CA LYS A 104 -18.96 -2.51 32.94
C LYS A 104 -19.96 -1.91 33.92
N ASP A 105 -19.60 -1.73 35.18
CA ASP A 105 -20.50 -1.15 36.19
C ASP A 105 -20.90 0.28 35.84
N ILE A 106 -19.95 1.10 35.37
CA ILE A 106 -20.24 2.47 34.91
C ILE A 106 -21.15 2.43 33.69
N ALA A 107 -20.83 1.59 32.70
CA ALA A 107 -21.60 1.47 31.47
C ALA A 107 -23.04 1.00 31.71
N LEU A 108 -23.25 0.06 32.64
CA LEU A 108 -24.60 -0.41 33.03
C LEU A 108 -25.42 0.66 33.77
N GLN A 109 -24.77 1.68 34.34
CA GLN A 109 -25.44 2.79 35.02
C GLN A 109 -25.68 4.01 34.12
N HIS A 110 -25.28 3.94 32.84
CA HIS A 110 -25.35 5.04 31.89
C HIS A 110 -26.74 5.68 31.78
N GLU A 111 -27.82 4.88 31.69
CA GLU A 111 -29.19 5.41 31.59
C GLU A 111 -29.61 6.27 32.79
N ARG A 112 -29.01 6.04 33.96
CA ARG A 112 -29.34 6.77 35.19
C ARG A 112 -28.39 7.94 35.47
N ARG A 113 -27.13 7.79 35.09
CA ARG A 113 -26.04 8.72 35.45
C ARG A 113 -25.54 9.56 34.27
N PHE A 114 -25.95 9.25 33.03
CA PHE A 114 -25.53 9.92 31.80
C PHE A 114 -24.01 10.05 31.65
N LYS A 115 -23.27 9.02 32.08
CA LYS A 115 -21.81 8.95 31.97
C LYS A 115 -21.43 8.15 30.74
N THR A 116 -20.72 8.78 29.81
CA THR A 116 -20.21 8.10 28.63
C THR A 116 -18.71 7.95 28.75
N LEU A 117 -18.23 6.72 28.66
CA LEU A 117 -16.80 6.42 28.63
C LEU A 117 -16.32 6.42 27.19
N VAL A 118 -15.22 7.12 26.91
CA VAL A 118 -14.59 7.14 25.59
C VAL A 118 -13.16 6.62 25.74
N LEU A 119 -12.84 5.49 25.10
CA LEU A 119 -11.49 4.93 25.10
C LEU A 119 -10.78 5.34 23.80
N VAL A 120 -9.65 6.02 23.93
CA VAL A 120 -8.81 6.48 22.82
C VAL A 120 -7.47 5.76 22.93
N SER A 121 -7.07 5.01 21.90
CA SER A 121 -5.72 4.44 21.83
C SER A 121 -5.36 4.08 20.39
N HIS A 122 -4.08 3.85 20.12
CA HIS A 122 -3.63 3.37 18.81
C HIS A 122 -4.11 1.94 18.48
N GLN A 123 -4.35 1.10 19.50
CA GLN A 123 -4.86 -0.26 19.38
C GLN A 123 -5.80 -0.58 20.56
N LEU A 124 -7.02 -1.08 20.28
CA LEU A 124 -8.02 -1.41 21.32
C LEU A 124 -8.62 -2.81 21.10
N LYS A 125 -8.18 -3.76 21.92
CA LYS A 125 -8.81 -5.08 22.04
C LYS A 125 -9.74 -5.09 23.25
N LEU A 126 -11.05 -5.18 23.00
CA LEU A 126 -12.05 -5.18 24.06
C LEU A 126 -12.31 -6.58 24.62
N PRO A 127 -12.38 -6.72 25.95
CA PRO A 127 -12.88 -7.91 26.62
C PRO A 127 -14.33 -8.25 26.20
N PRO A 128 -14.70 -9.54 26.06
CA PRO A 128 -16.03 -9.98 25.64
C PRO A 128 -17.18 -9.39 26.47
N GLU A 129 -16.95 -9.13 27.75
CA GLU A 129 -17.93 -8.59 28.70
C GLU A 129 -18.40 -7.18 28.36
N LEU A 130 -17.57 -6.41 27.64
CA LEU A 130 -17.81 -5.02 27.28
C LEU A 130 -18.29 -4.86 25.83
N GLN A 131 -18.11 -5.87 24.97
CA GLN A 131 -18.38 -5.75 23.53
C GLN A 131 -19.82 -5.32 23.20
N ARG A 132 -20.82 -5.80 23.96
CA ARG A 132 -22.23 -5.44 23.75
C ARG A 132 -22.62 -4.06 24.27
N LEU A 133 -21.77 -3.45 25.09
CA LEU A 133 -21.97 -2.12 25.66
C LEU A 133 -21.19 -1.06 24.86
N ALA A 134 -20.33 -1.48 23.94
CA ALA A 134 -19.41 -0.61 23.24
C ALA A 134 -19.82 -0.37 21.79
N MET A 135 -19.56 0.85 21.30
CA MET A 135 -19.61 1.17 19.87
C MET A 135 -18.25 1.68 19.41
N ARG A 136 -17.80 1.21 18.25
CA ARG A 136 -16.58 1.69 17.60
C ARG A 136 -16.89 2.93 16.77
N PHE A 137 -16.07 3.97 16.92
CA PHE A 137 -16.10 5.17 16.11
C PHE A 137 -14.75 5.31 15.39
N SER A 138 -14.79 5.43 14.06
CA SER A 138 -13.61 5.66 13.24
C SER A 138 -13.62 7.09 12.72
N LEU A 139 -12.53 7.83 12.96
CA LEU A 139 -12.36 9.16 12.40
C LEU A 139 -12.34 9.11 10.88
N GLN A 140 -13.03 10.05 10.24
CA GLN A 140 -12.92 10.22 8.80
C GLN A 140 -11.66 10.99 8.43
N LEU A 141 -11.05 10.56 7.33
CA LEU A 141 -9.97 11.30 6.67
C LEU A 141 -10.54 12.59 6.06
N PRO A 142 -9.72 13.65 5.92
CA PRO A 142 -10.19 14.91 5.36
C PRO A 142 -10.63 14.74 3.91
N ASP A 143 -11.80 15.28 3.57
CA ASP A 143 -12.25 15.41 2.19
C ASP A 143 -11.51 16.55 1.45
N GLU A 144 -11.74 16.69 0.14
CA GLU A 144 -11.07 17.72 -0.67
C GLU A 144 -11.36 19.15 -0.20
N GLN A 145 -12.58 19.44 0.27
CA GLN A 145 -12.96 20.77 0.77
C GLN A 145 -12.27 21.08 2.10
N GLN A 146 -12.15 20.07 2.97
CA GLN A 146 -11.47 20.13 4.25
C GLN A 146 -9.94 20.27 4.07
N LEU A 147 -9.34 19.53 3.13
CA LEU A 147 -7.94 19.70 2.74
C LEU A 147 -7.67 21.11 2.21
N MET A 148 -8.54 21.63 1.35
CA MET A 148 -8.42 23.00 0.86
C MET A 148 -8.51 24.02 2.00
N SER A 149 -9.40 23.80 2.96
CA SER A 149 -9.54 24.66 4.14
C SER A 149 -8.30 24.62 5.03
N LEU A 150 -7.67 23.45 5.20
CA LEU A 150 -6.41 23.30 5.92
C LEU A 150 -5.28 24.10 5.27
N ILE A 151 -5.15 24.03 3.95
CA ILE A 151 -4.14 24.80 3.20
C ILE A 151 -4.36 26.31 3.43
N GLN A 152 -5.60 26.79 3.36
CA GLN A 152 -5.91 28.19 3.61
C GLN A 152 -5.61 28.62 5.06
N GLU A 153 -5.90 27.76 6.04
CA GLU A 153 -5.59 28.02 7.44
C GLU A 153 -4.08 28.19 7.66
N GLU A 154 -3.27 27.25 7.16
CA GLU A 154 -1.81 27.30 7.32
C GLU A 154 -1.19 28.45 6.51
N ALA A 155 -1.70 28.76 5.32
CA ALA A 155 -1.25 29.93 4.55
C ALA A 155 -1.56 31.26 5.27
N ARG A 156 -2.70 31.37 5.94
CA ARG A 156 -3.04 32.53 6.79
C ARG A 156 -2.13 32.62 8.02
N ARG A 157 -1.84 31.49 8.67
CA ARG A 157 -0.90 31.44 9.81
C ARG A 157 0.49 31.91 9.40
N TYR A 158 1.02 31.38 8.29
CA TYR A 158 2.30 31.83 7.75
C TYR A 158 2.31 33.32 7.43
N SER A 159 1.24 33.83 6.81
CA SER A 159 1.13 35.26 6.49
C SER A 159 1.11 36.13 7.74
N GLY A 160 0.48 35.67 8.82
CA GLY A 160 0.44 36.35 10.11
C GLY A 160 1.79 36.38 10.83
N SER A 161 2.58 35.30 10.74
CA SER A 161 3.89 35.22 11.40
C SER A 161 5.04 35.83 10.59
N SER A 162 5.01 35.72 9.26
CA SER A 162 6.09 36.19 8.37
C SER A 162 5.85 37.58 7.77
N GLY A 163 4.61 38.08 7.83
CA GLY A 163 4.19 39.33 7.17
C GLY A 163 4.12 39.26 5.65
N ARG A 164 4.35 38.09 5.03
CA ARG A 164 4.32 37.88 3.57
C ARG A 164 3.16 36.98 3.18
N LYS A 165 2.43 37.33 2.12
CA LYS A 165 1.38 36.47 1.56
C LYS A 165 2.01 35.29 0.81
N VAL A 166 1.47 34.09 1.04
CA VAL A 166 1.86 32.90 0.30
C VAL A 166 1.47 33.05 -1.17
N LYS A 167 2.42 32.82 -2.08
CA LYS A 167 2.17 32.85 -3.53
C LYS A 167 1.73 31.47 -4.01
N THR A 168 0.56 31.36 -4.66
CA THR A 168 0.00 30.07 -5.11
C THR A 168 -0.84 30.24 -6.37
N ASP A 169 -0.91 29.22 -7.22
CA ASP A 169 -1.84 29.14 -8.37
C ASP A 169 -3.00 28.17 -8.06
N PRO A 170 -4.26 28.48 -8.44
CA PRO A 170 -5.41 27.58 -8.27
C PRO A 170 -5.21 26.15 -8.79
N ARG A 171 -4.47 25.96 -9.89
CA ARG A 171 -4.19 24.63 -10.46
C ARG A 171 -3.24 23.82 -9.58
N ILE A 172 -2.19 24.48 -9.08
CA ILE A 172 -1.20 23.85 -8.19
C ILE A 172 -1.87 23.45 -6.87
N LEU A 173 -2.76 24.30 -6.34
CA LEU A 173 -3.54 23.98 -5.14
C LEU A 173 -4.40 22.72 -5.32
N GLN A 174 -5.07 22.57 -6.47
CA GLN A 174 -5.85 21.36 -6.75
C GLN A 174 -4.96 20.11 -6.83
N GLN A 175 -3.79 20.21 -7.45
CA GLN A 175 -2.83 19.10 -7.49
C GLN A 175 -2.30 18.75 -6.10
N LEU A 176 -2.04 19.75 -5.26
CA LEU A 176 -1.60 19.54 -3.89
C LEU A 176 -2.70 18.85 -3.06
N VAL A 177 -3.97 19.28 -3.19
CA VAL A 177 -5.11 18.63 -2.53
C VAL A 177 -5.24 17.17 -2.98
N ALA A 178 -5.12 16.90 -4.28
CA ALA A 178 -5.15 15.53 -4.80
C ALA A 178 -4.03 14.67 -4.20
N ASN A 179 -2.82 15.24 -4.05
CA ASN A 179 -1.70 14.55 -3.42
C ASN A 179 -1.92 14.33 -1.92
N LEU A 180 -2.53 15.24 -1.18
CA LEU A 180 -2.76 15.10 0.27
C LEU A 180 -3.90 14.12 0.62
N ARG A 181 -4.73 13.73 -0.34
CA ARG A 181 -5.86 12.80 -0.14
C ARG A 181 -5.40 11.45 0.44
N GLY A 182 -6.13 10.95 1.43
CA GLY A 182 -5.82 9.67 2.09
C GLY A 182 -4.86 9.79 3.28
N LEU A 183 -4.36 10.98 3.59
CA LEU A 183 -3.58 11.25 4.81
C LEU A 183 -4.48 11.58 6.00
N THR A 184 -3.97 11.34 7.21
CA THR A 184 -4.59 11.87 8.42
C THR A 184 -4.53 13.40 8.44
N TRP A 185 -5.31 14.03 9.30
CA TRP A 185 -5.29 15.49 9.44
C TRP A 185 -3.94 16.02 9.93
N ALA A 186 -3.32 15.33 10.87
CA ALA A 186 -2.00 15.68 11.38
C ALA A 186 -0.95 15.59 10.27
N ASP A 187 -0.95 14.50 9.50
CA ASP A 187 -0.01 14.28 8.41
C ASP A 187 -0.21 15.29 7.27
N ALA A 188 -1.46 15.51 6.85
CA ALA A 188 -1.78 16.50 5.84
C ALA A 188 -1.31 17.89 6.26
N ARG A 189 -1.57 18.30 7.50
CA ARG A 189 -1.10 19.58 8.03
C ARG A 189 0.42 19.67 8.09
N ARG A 190 1.11 18.58 8.45
CA ARG A 190 2.59 18.52 8.44
C ARG A 190 3.16 18.73 7.03
N LEU A 191 2.60 18.06 6.02
CA LEU A 191 3.06 18.21 4.63
C LEU A 191 2.72 19.59 4.05
N ILE A 192 1.53 20.12 4.34
CA ILE A 192 1.14 21.49 3.96
C ILE A 192 2.12 22.51 4.55
N ARG A 193 2.53 22.33 5.80
CA ARG A 193 3.51 23.22 6.44
C ARG A 193 4.86 23.15 5.76
N GLY A 194 5.37 21.96 5.44
CA GLY A 194 6.62 21.82 4.69
C GLY A 194 6.55 22.59 3.36
N ALA A 195 5.49 22.36 2.59
CA ALA A 195 5.27 23.02 1.30
C ALA A 195 5.04 24.54 1.36
N ILE A 196 4.86 25.15 2.54
CA ILE A 196 4.66 26.62 2.68
C ILE A 196 5.86 27.27 3.36
N VAL A 197 6.43 26.61 4.37
CA VAL A 197 7.46 27.21 5.24
C VAL A 197 8.80 27.33 4.54
N ASP A 198 9.10 26.44 3.59
CA ASP A 198 10.42 26.36 2.96
C ASP A 198 10.76 27.61 2.12
N ASP A 199 9.81 28.18 1.38
CA ASP A 199 10.03 29.38 0.54
C ASP A 199 8.90 30.43 0.57
N GLY A 200 7.80 30.16 1.29
CA GLY A 200 6.63 31.03 1.33
C GLY A 200 5.79 31.00 0.05
N ALA A 201 5.93 29.98 -0.80
CA ALA A 201 5.14 29.77 -2.00
C ALA A 201 4.70 28.30 -2.09
N ILE A 202 3.59 28.05 -2.80
CA ILE A 202 3.23 26.69 -3.22
C ILE A 202 3.43 26.65 -4.72
N THR A 203 4.49 25.98 -5.14
CA THR A 203 4.98 25.89 -6.51
C THR A 203 4.75 24.49 -7.11
N GLN A 204 5.02 24.36 -8.40
CA GLN A 204 4.92 23.07 -9.09
C GLN A 204 5.96 22.05 -8.60
N ALA A 205 7.07 22.51 -8.02
CA ALA A 205 8.13 21.65 -7.49
C ALA A 205 7.74 21.00 -6.15
N ASP A 206 6.81 21.59 -5.40
CA ASP A 206 6.37 21.07 -4.10
C ASP A 206 5.45 19.87 -4.23
N VAL A 207 4.71 19.79 -5.35
CA VAL A 207 3.78 18.68 -5.62
C VAL A 207 4.48 17.31 -5.59
N PRO A 208 5.59 17.06 -6.32
CA PRO A 208 6.30 15.79 -6.26
C PRO A 208 6.96 15.54 -4.89
N GLU A 209 7.46 16.57 -4.20
CA GLU A 209 8.04 16.42 -2.85
C GLU A 209 6.98 16.01 -1.81
N VAL A 210 5.79 16.62 -1.86
CA VAL A 210 4.65 16.25 -1.02
C VAL A 210 4.16 14.85 -1.34
N ALA A 211 4.11 14.47 -2.63
CA ALA A 211 3.78 13.11 -3.03
C ALA A 211 4.76 12.10 -2.41
N LYS A 212 6.06 12.39 -2.48
CA LYS A 212 7.12 11.56 -1.90
C LYS A 212 7.04 11.47 -0.37
N ALA A 213 6.85 12.59 0.31
CA ALA A 213 6.72 12.64 1.76
C ALA A 213 5.44 11.94 2.24
N LYS A 214 4.33 12.07 1.52
CA LYS A 214 3.11 11.27 1.77
C LYS A 214 3.39 9.79 1.68
N MET A 215 4.06 9.35 0.62
CA MET A 215 4.36 7.93 0.39
C MET A 215 5.22 7.37 1.54
N GLN A 216 6.17 8.15 2.07
CA GLN A 216 6.96 7.75 3.25
C GLN A 216 6.13 7.65 4.54
N LEU A 217 5.14 8.53 4.73
CA LEU A 217 4.25 8.48 5.91
C LEU A 217 3.28 7.30 5.86
N LEU A 218 2.93 6.85 4.66
CA LEU A 218 2.00 5.76 4.41
C LEU A 218 2.68 4.38 4.32
N ASP A 219 4.01 4.32 4.45
CA ASP A 219 4.74 3.05 4.51
C ASP A 219 4.29 2.26 5.75
N MET A 220 3.56 1.17 5.52
CA MET A 220 2.99 0.34 6.58
C MET A 220 4.02 -0.68 7.10
N ASP A 221 5.18 -0.18 7.52
CA ASP A 221 6.30 -0.98 8.00
C ASP A 221 6.62 -2.16 7.04
N GLY A 222 6.63 -1.88 5.73
CA GLY A 222 6.93 -2.87 4.69
C GLY A 222 5.76 -3.77 4.22
N VAL A 223 4.55 -3.66 4.80
CA VAL A 223 3.37 -4.38 4.26
C VAL A 223 2.91 -3.77 2.95
N LEU A 224 2.76 -2.44 2.93
CA LEU A 224 2.42 -1.64 1.76
C LEU A 224 3.51 -0.59 1.58
N SER A 225 4.26 -0.69 0.49
CA SER A 225 5.32 0.24 0.15
C SER A 225 5.05 0.92 -1.19
N PHE A 226 5.71 2.05 -1.40
CA PHE A 226 5.56 2.85 -2.61
C PHE A 226 6.78 2.71 -3.50
N GLU A 227 6.54 2.41 -4.77
CA GLU A 227 7.59 2.30 -5.77
C GLU A 227 7.72 3.63 -6.53
N PHE A 228 8.81 4.35 -6.27
CA PHE A 228 9.09 5.67 -6.86
C PHE A 228 9.62 5.58 -8.30
N ASP A 229 10.31 4.48 -8.61
CA ASP A 229 10.93 4.26 -9.91
C ASP A 229 10.03 3.35 -10.76
N THR A 230 8.98 3.93 -11.33
CA THR A 230 8.14 3.22 -12.28
C THR A 230 8.82 3.28 -13.66
N ALA A 231 9.38 2.15 -14.08
CA ALA A 231 9.91 1.99 -15.43
C ALA A 231 8.82 2.37 -16.45
N ARG A 232 9.15 3.02 -17.57
CA ARG A 232 8.15 3.22 -18.61
C ARG A 232 7.94 1.90 -19.34
N LEU A 233 6.69 1.61 -19.72
CA LEU A 233 6.35 0.42 -20.50
C LEU A 233 7.08 0.34 -21.85
N ALA A 234 7.52 1.49 -22.38
CA ALA A 234 8.41 1.58 -23.54
C ALA A 234 9.82 1.01 -23.29
N ASP A 235 10.30 1.09 -22.04
CA ASP A 235 11.63 0.63 -21.63
C ASP A 235 11.66 -0.88 -21.34
N VAL A 236 10.50 -1.56 -21.39
CA VAL A 236 10.40 -3.02 -21.24
C VAL A 236 10.42 -3.66 -22.62
N ALA A 237 11.45 -4.43 -22.94
CA ALA A 237 11.52 -5.20 -24.19
C ALA A 237 10.43 -6.31 -24.21
N GLY A 238 9.81 -6.52 -25.37
CA GLY A 238 8.75 -7.52 -25.54
C GLY A 238 7.37 -7.10 -25.00
N LEU A 239 6.60 -8.09 -24.57
CA LEU A 239 5.26 -8.05 -23.98
C LEU A 239 4.19 -7.41 -24.89
N GLY A 240 4.27 -7.65 -26.19
CA GLY A 240 3.42 -6.98 -27.19
C GLY A 240 1.91 -7.11 -26.93
N ASN A 241 1.43 -8.33 -26.65
CA ASN A 241 0.01 -8.57 -26.36
C ASN A 241 -0.43 -7.87 -25.08
N LEU A 242 0.40 -7.93 -24.03
CA LEU A 242 0.13 -7.27 -22.76
C LEU A 242 0.05 -5.74 -22.94
N LYS A 243 1.00 -5.15 -23.66
CA LYS A 243 1.02 -3.71 -23.95
C LYS A 243 -0.23 -3.25 -24.69
N GLN A 244 -0.61 -3.99 -25.74
CA GLN A 244 -1.82 -3.70 -26.50
C GLN A 244 -3.08 -3.80 -25.62
N TRP A 245 -3.15 -4.82 -24.78
CA TRP A 245 -4.27 -5.05 -23.86
C TRP A 245 -4.41 -3.96 -22.80
N LEU A 246 -3.28 -3.45 -22.28
CA LEU A 246 -3.23 -2.34 -21.32
C LEU A 246 -3.66 -1.01 -21.96
N GLN A 247 -3.20 -0.73 -23.19
CA GLN A 247 -3.54 0.49 -23.91
C GLN A 247 -5.05 0.62 -24.17
N GLN A 248 -5.74 -0.48 -24.42
CA GLN A 248 -7.20 -0.49 -24.59
C GLN A 248 -7.96 -0.12 -23.30
N ARG A 249 -7.36 -0.36 -22.12
CA ARG A 249 -7.98 -0.17 -20.81
C ARG A 249 -7.63 1.15 -20.14
N GLU A 250 -6.54 1.78 -20.54
CA GLU A 250 -6.05 3.05 -19.99
C GLU A 250 -7.15 4.12 -19.91
N LYS A 251 -7.85 4.37 -21.02
CA LYS A 251 -8.92 5.38 -21.06
C LYS A 251 -10.06 5.06 -20.09
N ALA A 252 -10.48 3.80 -20.02
CA ALA A 252 -11.55 3.37 -19.11
C ALA A 252 -11.12 3.46 -17.64
N PHE A 253 -9.84 3.16 -17.36
CA PHE A 253 -9.28 3.24 -16.01
C PHE A 253 -9.14 4.68 -15.52
N LEU A 254 -8.58 5.58 -16.33
CA LEU A 254 -8.33 6.97 -15.96
C LEU A 254 -9.57 7.86 -16.02
N SER A 255 -10.54 7.55 -16.88
CA SER A 255 -11.74 8.37 -17.06
C SER A 255 -12.84 8.04 -16.07
N ALA A 256 -13.28 9.04 -15.29
CA ALA A 256 -14.46 8.95 -14.44
C ALA A 256 -15.79 8.77 -15.21
N ALA A 257 -15.80 8.98 -16.53
CA ALA A 257 -17.01 9.00 -17.36
C ALA A 257 -17.55 7.62 -17.75
N THR A 258 -16.81 6.54 -17.45
CA THR A 258 -17.25 5.17 -17.71
C THR A 258 -17.40 4.39 -16.41
N ASP A 259 -18.46 3.60 -16.32
CA ASP A 259 -18.65 2.60 -15.25
C ASP A 259 -17.73 1.38 -15.39
N LEU A 260 -17.06 1.26 -16.54
CA LEU A 260 -16.02 0.25 -16.76
C LEU A 260 -14.80 0.55 -15.89
N ARG A 261 -14.49 -0.39 -15.00
CA ARG A 261 -13.34 -0.33 -14.07
C ARG A 261 -12.51 -1.60 -14.26
N PRO A 262 -11.44 -1.54 -15.07
CA PRO A 262 -10.53 -2.67 -15.21
C PRO A 262 -10.03 -3.09 -13.83
N LYS A 263 -10.13 -4.38 -13.50
CA LYS A 263 -9.86 -4.87 -12.13
C LYS A 263 -8.40 -5.23 -11.93
N GLY A 264 -7.78 -5.83 -12.94
CA GLY A 264 -6.41 -6.27 -12.80
C GLY A 264 -5.99 -7.33 -13.80
N LEU A 265 -4.72 -7.72 -13.70
CA LEU A 265 -4.14 -8.82 -14.44
C LEU A 265 -3.23 -9.66 -13.54
N MET A 266 -2.96 -10.88 -13.97
CA MET A 266 -1.93 -11.71 -13.38
C MET A 266 -0.84 -12.02 -14.40
N LEU A 267 0.42 -11.88 -14.00
CA LEU A 267 1.60 -12.29 -14.74
C LEU A 267 2.17 -13.54 -14.09
N PHE A 268 2.17 -14.66 -14.79
CA PHE A 268 2.87 -15.85 -14.33
C PHE A 268 3.80 -16.39 -15.40
N GLY A 269 4.80 -17.16 -14.96
CA GLY A 269 5.72 -17.80 -15.89
C GLY A 269 7.14 -17.83 -15.35
N VAL A 270 8.10 -17.90 -16.26
CA VAL A 270 9.48 -18.29 -15.95
C VAL A 270 10.14 -17.29 -15.01
N GLN A 271 10.91 -17.78 -14.03
CA GLN A 271 11.67 -16.91 -13.14
C GLN A 271 12.67 -16.08 -13.96
N GLY A 272 12.78 -14.77 -13.67
CA GLY A 272 13.68 -13.89 -14.41
C GLY A 272 13.19 -13.44 -15.80
N SER A 273 11.94 -13.73 -16.18
CA SER A 273 11.34 -13.26 -17.45
C SER A 273 10.83 -11.81 -17.43
N GLY A 274 11.08 -11.05 -16.35
CA GLY A 274 10.70 -9.63 -16.28
C GLY A 274 9.29 -9.35 -15.76
N LYS A 275 8.59 -10.31 -15.13
CA LYS A 275 7.24 -10.11 -14.56
C LYS A 275 7.15 -8.90 -13.61
N SER A 276 8.09 -8.78 -12.66
CA SER A 276 8.14 -7.66 -11.70
C SER A 276 8.45 -6.32 -12.39
N LEU A 277 9.25 -6.34 -13.47
CA LEU A 277 9.51 -5.15 -14.28
C LEU A 277 8.25 -4.74 -15.05
N ALA A 278 7.54 -5.69 -15.65
CA ALA A 278 6.28 -5.47 -16.35
C ALA A 278 5.22 -4.88 -15.41
N ALA A 279 5.11 -5.40 -14.17
CA ALA A 279 4.20 -4.87 -13.16
C ALA A 279 4.49 -3.39 -12.84
N ARG A 280 5.77 -3.05 -12.63
CA ARG A 280 6.19 -1.65 -12.42
C ARG A 280 5.84 -0.75 -13.60
N ALA A 281 5.96 -1.30 -14.80
CA ALA A 281 5.72 -0.55 -16.01
C ALA A 281 4.25 -0.26 -16.32
N VAL A 282 3.30 -1.05 -15.77
CA VAL A 282 1.85 -0.76 -15.89
C VAL A 282 1.51 0.59 -15.25
N ALA A 283 2.00 0.82 -14.03
CA ALA A 283 1.76 2.07 -13.31
C ALA A 283 2.43 3.26 -14.03
N GLY A 284 3.67 3.05 -14.49
CA GLY A 284 4.43 4.03 -15.26
C GLY A 284 3.75 4.43 -16.57
N SER A 285 3.12 3.50 -17.31
CA SER A 285 2.41 3.85 -18.55
C SER A 285 1.14 4.64 -18.33
N TRP A 286 0.41 4.37 -17.24
CA TRP A 286 -0.82 5.08 -16.93
C TRP A 286 -0.58 6.37 -16.12
N GLY A 287 0.65 6.62 -15.68
CA GLY A 287 1.00 7.80 -14.89
C GLY A 287 0.34 7.83 -13.51
N VAL A 288 0.13 6.64 -12.90
CA VAL A 288 -0.54 6.50 -11.61
C VAL A 288 0.43 5.91 -10.56
N PRO A 289 0.17 6.13 -9.25
CA PRO A 289 1.00 5.56 -8.19
C PRO A 289 1.05 4.03 -8.22
N LEU A 290 2.21 3.47 -7.89
CA LEU A 290 2.41 2.03 -7.71
C LEU A 290 2.56 1.69 -6.22
N LEU A 291 1.66 0.85 -5.73
CA LEU A 291 1.66 0.33 -4.37
C LEU A 291 2.13 -1.12 -4.41
N ARG A 292 3.26 -1.45 -3.78
CA ARG A 292 3.72 -2.82 -3.63
C ARG A 292 3.15 -3.39 -2.33
N LEU A 293 2.34 -4.45 -2.44
CA LEU A 293 1.85 -5.22 -1.31
C LEU A 293 2.75 -6.44 -1.14
N ASP A 294 3.53 -6.46 -0.05
CA ASP A 294 4.40 -7.59 0.26
C ASP A 294 3.62 -8.66 1.05
N MET A 295 3.26 -9.72 0.33
CA MET A 295 2.51 -10.82 0.93
C MET A 295 3.31 -11.57 1.98
N GLY A 296 4.65 -11.60 1.91
CA GLY A 296 5.50 -12.22 2.94
C GLY A 296 5.57 -11.40 4.23
N ALA A 297 5.62 -10.07 4.11
CA ALA A 297 5.61 -9.16 5.26
C ALA A 297 4.32 -9.27 6.10
N LEU A 298 3.19 -9.62 5.46
CA LEU A 298 1.93 -9.88 6.15
C LEU A 298 2.05 -11.07 7.13
N TYR A 299 2.69 -12.18 6.75
CA TYR A 299 2.79 -13.37 7.61
C TYR A 299 3.79 -13.22 8.77
N ASN A 300 4.81 -12.38 8.62
CA ASN A 300 5.88 -12.26 9.61
C ASN A 300 5.49 -11.48 10.89
N LYS A 301 4.34 -10.81 10.94
CA LYS A 301 3.93 -9.97 12.08
C LYS A 301 2.82 -10.62 12.91
N PHE A 302 3.08 -10.72 14.21
CA PHE A 302 2.30 -11.29 15.31
C PHE A 302 0.84 -11.74 15.06
N PHE A 303 0.55 -12.94 15.57
CA PHE A 303 -0.76 -13.61 15.60
C PHE A 303 -1.94 -12.64 15.89
N GLY A 304 -2.73 -12.34 14.85
CA GLY A 304 -3.97 -11.54 14.94
C GLY A 304 -3.94 -10.18 14.24
N GLU A 305 -2.76 -9.60 13.98
CA GLU A 305 -2.63 -8.28 13.35
C GLU A 305 -2.65 -8.33 11.82
N THR A 306 -2.31 -9.47 11.22
CA THR A 306 -2.14 -9.61 9.77
C THR A 306 -3.38 -9.24 8.94
N GLU A 307 -4.57 -9.68 9.38
CA GLU A 307 -5.82 -9.45 8.63
C GLU A 307 -6.28 -7.99 8.73
N ARG A 308 -6.02 -7.36 9.88
CA ARG A 308 -6.23 -5.93 10.08
C ARG A 308 -5.29 -5.13 9.17
N ASN A 309 -4.01 -5.45 9.16
CA ASN A 309 -3.01 -4.77 8.33
C ASN A 309 -3.34 -4.88 6.85
N LEU A 310 -3.78 -6.05 6.38
CA LEU A 310 -4.25 -6.24 5.01
C LEU A 310 -5.46 -5.34 4.71
N ARG A 311 -6.48 -5.31 5.58
CA ARG A 311 -7.66 -4.43 5.39
C ARG A 311 -7.27 -2.95 5.36
N GLU A 312 -6.38 -2.53 6.25
CA GLU A 312 -5.89 -1.15 6.30
C GLU A 312 -5.12 -0.80 5.01
N ALA A 313 -4.22 -1.68 4.55
CA ALA A 313 -3.48 -1.50 3.30
C ALA A 313 -4.40 -1.40 2.07
N LEU A 314 -5.40 -2.28 1.97
CA LEU A 314 -6.38 -2.25 0.88
C LEU A 314 -7.23 -0.99 0.93
N LYS A 315 -7.69 -0.57 2.13
CA LYS A 315 -8.44 0.68 2.31
C LYS A 315 -7.61 1.90 1.93
N LEU A 316 -6.33 1.93 2.28
CA LEU A 316 -5.42 2.99 1.85
C LEU A 316 -5.28 3.03 0.33
N ALA A 317 -5.14 1.88 -0.33
CA ALA A 317 -5.10 1.82 -1.78
C ALA A 317 -6.38 2.36 -2.43
N GLU A 318 -7.56 2.04 -1.90
CA GLU A 318 -8.83 2.60 -2.37
C GLU A 318 -8.89 4.13 -2.24
N LEU A 319 -8.37 4.68 -1.14
CA LEU A 319 -8.32 6.12 -0.90
C LEU A 319 -7.36 6.83 -1.86
N MET A 320 -6.35 6.11 -2.36
CA MET A 320 -5.34 6.58 -3.31
C MET A 320 -5.72 6.35 -4.78
N SER A 321 -6.90 5.79 -5.04
CA SER A 321 -7.45 5.64 -6.38
C SER A 321 -7.45 6.97 -7.16
N PRO A 322 -7.01 7.01 -8.44
CA PRO A 322 -6.60 5.86 -9.26
C PRO A 322 -5.15 5.42 -8.99
N CYS A 323 -4.92 4.13 -8.78
CA CYS A 323 -3.57 3.57 -8.53
C CYS A 323 -3.44 2.10 -8.97
N VAL A 324 -2.22 1.61 -9.05
CA VAL A 324 -1.92 0.19 -9.26
C VAL A 324 -1.44 -0.43 -7.95
N ILE A 325 -2.06 -1.55 -7.54
CA ILE A 325 -1.49 -2.43 -6.51
C ILE A 325 -0.74 -3.56 -7.19
N TRP A 326 0.54 -3.68 -6.92
CA TRP A 326 1.36 -4.82 -7.29
C TRP A 326 1.51 -5.79 -6.12
N MET A 327 1.00 -7.00 -6.29
CA MET A 327 1.22 -8.11 -5.37
C MET A 327 2.32 -9.00 -5.95
N ASP A 328 3.51 -8.93 -5.36
CA ASP A 328 4.67 -9.67 -5.87
C ASP A 328 4.72 -11.08 -5.28
N GLU A 329 4.98 -12.07 -6.13
CA GLU A 329 5.15 -13.48 -5.76
C GLU A 329 4.01 -13.99 -4.85
N VAL A 330 2.77 -13.81 -5.31
CA VAL A 330 1.56 -14.13 -4.53
C VAL A 330 1.54 -15.56 -4.01
N GLU A 331 2.22 -16.50 -4.69
CA GLU A 331 2.36 -17.89 -4.27
C GLU A 331 3.11 -18.03 -2.94
N LYS A 332 4.08 -17.16 -2.63
CA LYS A 332 4.86 -17.23 -1.38
C LYS A 332 3.99 -16.92 -0.16
N GLY A 333 3.08 -15.96 -0.32
CA GLY A 333 2.10 -15.64 0.71
C GLY A 333 0.90 -16.59 0.73
N LEU A 334 0.79 -17.57 -0.17
CA LEU A 334 -0.37 -18.47 -0.22
C LEU A 334 0.01 -19.93 0.06
N ALA A 335 1.30 -20.27 0.02
CA ALA A 335 1.82 -21.60 0.26
C ALA A 335 1.71 -22.11 1.73
N GLY A 336 1.44 -21.25 2.72
CA GLY A 336 1.46 -21.59 4.15
C GLY A 336 0.15 -22.16 4.74
N GLY A 337 -0.89 -22.37 3.94
CA GLY A 337 -2.27 -22.57 4.41
C GLY A 337 -2.52 -23.75 5.36
N GLU A 338 -1.75 -24.84 5.28
CA GLU A 338 -1.97 -26.05 6.10
C GLU A 338 -1.21 -26.05 7.44
N ALA A 339 -0.08 -25.35 7.55
CA ALA A 339 0.73 -25.31 8.77
C ALA A 339 0.23 -24.29 9.82
N ASP A 340 -0.53 -23.27 9.39
CA ASP A 340 -0.86 -22.08 10.20
C ASP A 340 -2.29 -22.07 10.78
N GLY A 341 -2.94 -23.24 10.92
CA GLY A 341 -4.25 -23.33 11.58
C GLY A 341 -5.38 -22.51 10.92
N GLY A 342 -5.36 -22.37 9.58
CA GLY A 342 -6.39 -21.67 8.81
C GLY A 342 -6.30 -20.14 8.82
N MET A 343 -5.19 -19.55 9.29
CA MET A 343 -4.95 -18.11 9.23
C MET A 343 -4.73 -17.61 7.79
N GLY A 344 -3.88 -18.28 7.01
CA GLY A 344 -3.65 -17.94 5.61
C GLY A 344 -4.91 -18.00 4.74
N GLN A 345 -5.81 -18.94 5.03
CA GLN A 345 -7.11 -19.02 4.34
C GLN A 345 -8.02 -17.83 4.64
N ARG A 346 -8.02 -17.30 5.87
CA ARG A 346 -8.81 -16.11 6.23
C ARG A 346 -8.27 -14.83 5.58
N LEU A 347 -6.94 -14.70 5.52
CA LEU A 347 -6.28 -13.59 4.81
C LEU A 347 -6.60 -13.61 3.32
N LEU A 348 -6.45 -14.78 2.69
CA LEU A 348 -6.82 -15.00 1.30
C LEU A 348 -8.31 -14.68 1.08
N GLY A 349 -9.20 -15.13 1.97
CA GLY A 349 -10.63 -14.82 1.89
C GLY A 349 -10.91 -13.32 1.89
N THR A 350 -10.23 -12.56 2.75
CA THR A 350 -10.33 -11.09 2.81
C THR A 350 -9.87 -10.45 1.50
N LEU A 351 -8.70 -10.86 0.98
CA LEU A 351 -8.16 -10.36 -0.28
C LEU A 351 -9.08 -10.67 -1.48
N LEU A 352 -9.54 -11.92 -1.59
CA LEU A 352 -10.40 -12.38 -2.69
C LEU A 352 -11.77 -11.71 -2.68
N THR A 353 -12.31 -11.43 -1.49
CA THR A 353 -13.57 -10.67 -1.33
C THR A 353 -13.36 -9.23 -1.79
N TRP A 354 -12.27 -8.60 -1.34
CA TRP A 354 -11.94 -7.25 -1.76
C TRP A 354 -11.76 -7.13 -3.29
N MET A 355 -10.99 -8.03 -3.92
CA MET A 355 -10.81 -8.07 -5.39
C MET A 355 -12.13 -8.25 -6.16
N ALA A 356 -13.11 -8.93 -5.56
CA ALA A 356 -14.42 -9.12 -6.17
C ALA A 356 -15.30 -7.87 -6.04
N ASP A 357 -15.27 -7.20 -4.89
CA ASP A 357 -16.34 -6.26 -4.51
C ASP A 357 -15.95 -4.78 -4.55
N HIS A 358 -14.65 -4.45 -4.49
CA HIS A 358 -14.21 -3.05 -4.43
C HIS A 358 -14.70 -2.25 -5.66
N GLN A 359 -15.07 -1.00 -5.43
CA GLN A 359 -15.65 -0.10 -6.44
C GLN A 359 -14.68 1.01 -6.86
N SER A 360 -13.52 1.11 -6.22
CA SER A 360 -12.46 2.09 -6.51
C SER A 360 -11.74 1.78 -7.83
N ARG A 361 -11.03 2.77 -8.39
CA ARG A 361 -10.17 2.60 -9.58
C ARG A 361 -8.79 2.12 -9.13
N VAL A 362 -8.77 0.95 -8.50
CA VAL A 362 -7.54 0.28 -8.11
C VAL A 362 -7.30 -0.86 -9.07
N PHE A 363 -6.19 -0.84 -9.79
CA PHE A 363 -5.83 -1.90 -10.73
C PHE A 363 -4.85 -2.86 -10.09
N VAL A 364 -5.22 -4.14 -10.03
CA VAL A 364 -4.39 -5.17 -9.42
C VAL A 364 -3.43 -5.78 -10.43
N VAL A 365 -2.14 -5.86 -10.11
CA VAL A 365 -1.15 -6.65 -10.84
C VAL A 365 -0.59 -7.70 -9.90
N ALA A 366 -0.92 -8.97 -10.14
CA ALA A 366 -0.34 -10.09 -9.38
C ALA A 366 0.78 -10.75 -10.18
N THR A 367 1.93 -11.04 -9.55
CA THR A 367 2.99 -11.83 -10.18
C THR A 367 3.11 -13.19 -9.50
N ALA A 368 3.36 -14.25 -10.27
CA ALA A 368 3.64 -15.58 -9.72
C ALA A 368 4.67 -16.37 -10.53
N ASN A 369 5.49 -17.16 -9.86
CA ASN A 369 6.40 -18.12 -10.50
C ASN A 369 5.83 -19.54 -10.49
N ASN A 370 5.03 -19.90 -9.49
CA ASN A 370 4.39 -21.21 -9.39
C ASN A 370 2.87 -21.06 -9.28
N ILE A 371 2.17 -21.42 -10.35
CA ILE A 371 0.71 -21.32 -10.42
C ILE A 371 -0.02 -22.48 -9.76
N GLU A 372 0.64 -23.62 -9.54
CA GLU A 372 0.02 -24.83 -8.96
C GLU A 372 -0.33 -24.67 -7.48
N VAL A 373 0.42 -23.82 -6.78
CA VAL A 373 0.21 -23.51 -5.36
C VAL A 373 -0.94 -22.50 -5.17
N LEU A 374 -1.37 -21.85 -6.25
CA LEU A 374 -2.41 -20.84 -6.17
C LEU A 374 -3.81 -21.46 -6.15
N PRO A 375 -4.67 -20.97 -5.24
CA PRO A 375 -6.04 -21.45 -5.15
C PRO A 375 -6.80 -21.09 -6.45
N PRO A 376 -7.59 -22.01 -7.03
CA PRO A 376 -8.38 -21.75 -8.24
C PRO A 376 -9.25 -20.50 -8.15
N GLU A 377 -9.70 -20.16 -6.94
CA GLU A 377 -10.42 -18.95 -6.59
C GLU A 377 -9.68 -17.70 -7.08
N PHE A 378 -8.36 -17.61 -6.91
CA PHE A 378 -7.58 -16.44 -7.31
C PHE A 378 -7.65 -16.16 -8.82
N MET A 379 -7.77 -17.22 -9.62
CA MET A 379 -7.78 -17.18 -11.09
C MET A 379 -9.19 -17.01 -11.68
N ARG A 380 -10.23 -16.87 -10.85
CA ARG A 380 -11.61 -16.74 -11.32
C ARG A 380 -11.84 -15.39 -12.01
N LYS A 381 -12.39 -15.43 -13.23
CA LYS A 381 -12.82 -14.22 -13.96
C LYS A 381 -13.78 -13.38 -13.11
N GLY A 382 -13.56 -12.08 -13.10
CA GLY A 382 -14.29 -11.11 -12.27
C GLY A 382 -13.52 -10.66 -11.02
N ARG A 383 -12.37 -11.26 -10.71
CA ARG A 383 -11.37 -10.75 -9.76
C ARG A 383 -10.19 -10.11 -10.49
N LEU A 384 -9.74 -10.80 -11.52
CA LEU A 384 -8.80 -10.30 -12.52
C LEU A 384 -9.49 -10.35 -13.88
N ASP A 385 -9.10 -9.43 -14.76
CA ASP A 385 -9.64 -9.34 -16.11
C ASP A 385 -8.94 -10.33 -17.05
N GLU A 386 -7.65 -10.57 -16.85
CA GLU A 386 -6.85 -11.46 -17.69
C GLU A 386 -5.66 -12.10 -16.97
N ILE A 387 -5.26 -13.28 -17.44
CA ILE A 387 -4.06 -13.98 -16.96
C ILE A 387 -3.08 -14.11 -18.13
N PHE A 388 -1.88 -13.55 -17.96
CA PHE A 388 -0.82 -13.57 -18.95
C PHE A 388 0.31 -14.53 -18.55
N PHE A 389 0.68 -15.39 -19.49
CA PHE A 389 1.87 -16.21 -19.42
C PHE A 389 3.07 -15.47 -20.01
N VAL A 390 4.11 -15.29 -19.21
CA VAL A 390 5.39 -14.68 -19.61
C VAL A 390 6.43 -15.80 -19.75
N ASP A 391 6.67 -16.19 -21.00
CA ASP A 391 7.66 -17.21 -21.36
C ASP A 391 9.07 -16.60 -21.48
N LEU A 392 10.02 -17.43 -21.92
CA LEU A 392 11.35 -16.99 -22.33
C LEU A 392 11.26 -16.10 -23.58
N PRO A 393 12.10 -15.05 -23.65
CA PRO A 393 12.10 -14.12 -24.78
C PRO A 393 12.51 -14.79 -26.09
N GLY A 394 11.79 -14.45 -27.16
CA GLY A 394 12.18 -14.78 -28.55
C GLY A 394 13.38 -13.93 -29.01
N ILE A 395 13.96 -14.27 -30.17
CA ILE A 395 15.21 -13.67 -30.66
C ILE A 395 15.23 -12.14 -30.66
N GLU A 396 14.19 -11.48 -31.19
CA GLU A 396 14.11 -10.01 -31.24
C GLU A 396 14.05 -9.38 -29.84
N VAL A 397 13.36 -10.04 -28.90
CA VAL A 397 13.28 -9.57 -27.51
C VAL A 397 14.63 -9.75 -26.82
N ARG A 398 15.34 -10.86 -27.06
CA ARG A 398 16.70 -11.07 -26.51
C ARG A 398 17.68 -10.01 -26.98
N ARG A 399 17.65 -9.66 -28.28
CA ARG A 399 18.45 -8.58 -28.86
C ARG A 399 18.19 -7.25 -28.16
N ALA A 400 16.92 -6.88 -28.01
CA ALA A 400 16.52 -5.64 -27.34
C ALA A 400 16.92 -5.61 -25.84
N ILE A 401 16.83 -6.74 -25.13
CA ILE A 401 17.26 -6.85 -23.73
C ILE A 401 18.77 -6.63 -23.62
N LEU A 402 19.57 -7.27 -24.48
CA LEU A 402 21.03 -7.11 -24.50
C LEU A 402 21.42 -5.66 -24.80
N GLU A 403 20.83 -5.06 -25.83
CA GLU A 403 21.04 -3.65 -26.21
C GLU A 403 20.76 -2.71 -25.04
N LEU A 404 19.63 -2.90 -24.36
CA LEU A 404 19.22 -2.09 -23.22
C LEU A 404 20.23 -2.18 -22.07
N HIS A 405 20.66 -3.40 -21.72
CA HIS A 405 21.60 -3.59 -20.61
C HIS A 405 23.03 -3.12 -20.92
N LEU A 406 23.42 -3.11 -22.19
CA LEU A 406 24.67 -2.51 -22.66
C LEU A 406 24.62 -0.98 -22.54
N ARG A 407 23.58 -0.34 -23.11
CA ARG A 407 23.40 1.11 -23.03
C ARG A 407 23.28 1.63 -21.60
N LYS A 408 22.55 0.92 -20.74
CA LYS A 408 22.41 1.25 -19.31
C LYS A 408 23.76 1.32 -18.59
N ARG A 409 24.77 0.61 -19.09
CA ARG A 409 26.13 0.54 -18.53
C ARG A 409 27.14 1.41 -19.29
N GLY A 410 26.68 2.24 -20.22
CA GLY A 410 27.52 3.16 -20.99
C GLY A 410 28.29 2.51 -22.14
N PHE A 411 27.94 1.28 -22.53
CA PHE A 411 28.53 0.65 -23.70
C PHE A 411 27.80 1.06 -24.98
N ASP A 412 28.57 1.24 -26.05
CA ASP A 412 28.05 1.47 -27.39
C ASP A 412 27.57 0.14 -27.99
N ALA A 413 26.25 -0.04 -28.05
CA ALA A 413 25.63 -1.25 -28.56
C ALA A 413 25.85 -1.43 -30.07
N GLU A 414 26.19 -0.37 -30.82
CA GLU A 414 26.44 -0.45 -32.27
C GLU A 414 27.76 -1.18 -32.58
N GLN A 415 28.67 -1.26 -31.62
CA GLN A 415 29.95 -1.97 -31.74
C GLN A 415 29.84 -3.45 -31.38
N ILE A 416 28.65 -3.90 -30.97
CA ILE A 416 28.39 -5.26 -30.51
C ILE A 416 27.44 -5.94 -31.48
N ASP A 417 27.80 -7.16 -31.89
CA ASP A 417 26.97 -7.96 -32.80
C ASP A 417 25.80 -8.59 -32.03
N LEU A 418 24.75 -7.78 -31.84
CA LEU A 418 23.52 -8.21 -31.17
C LEU A 418 22.80 -9.33 -31.92
N GLU A 419 22.94 -9.39 -33.26
CA GLU A 419 22.33 -10.46 -34.05
C GLU A 419 22.91 -11.83 -33.69
N ALA A 420 24.23 -11.93 -33.66
CA ALA A 420 24.94 -13.14 -33.27
C ALA A 420 24.62 -13.53 -31.82
N LEU A 421 24.64 -12.57 -30.89
CA LEU A 421 24.33 -12.82 -29.49
C LEU A 421 22.88 -13.29 -29.29
N GLY A 422 21.91 -12.69 -30.00
CA GLY A 422 20.51 -13.12 -29.95
C GLY A 422 20.30 -14.55 -30.45
N ALA A 423 21.07 -14.98 -31.45
CA ALA A 423 20.99 -16.34 -32.00
C ALA A 423 21.55 -17.40 -31.04
N VAL A 424 22.62 -17.10 -30.30
CA VAL A 424 23.26 -18.08 -29.39
C VAL A 424 22.70 -18.08 -27.97
N THR A 425 21.73 -17.22 -27.66
CA THR A 425 21.09 -17.08 -26.34
C THR A 425 19.69 -17.68 -26.29
N GLU A 426 19.37 -18.62 -27.19
CA GLU A 426 18.11 -19.34 -27.14
C GLU A 426 17.92 -20.01 -25.76
N GLY A 427 16.73 -19.81 -25.18
CA GLY A 427 16.39 -20.36 -23.87
C GLY A 427 16.92 -19.56 -22.67
N PHE A 428 17.57 -18.41 -22.87
CA PHE A 428 17.96 -17.51 -21.79
C PHE A 428 16.79 -16.63 -21.36
N SER A 429 16.66 -16.41 -20.05
CA SER A 429 15.75 -15.42 -19.46
C SER A 429 16.34 -14.00 -19.52
N GLY A 430 15.50 -12.98 -19.34
CA GLY A 430 15.97 -11.59 -19.30
C GLY A 430 17.02 -11.35 -18.20
N ALA A 431 16.83 -11.95 -17.03
CA ALA A 431 17.81 -11.89 -15.95
C ALA A 431 19.16 -12.55 -16.32
N GLU A 432 19.15 -13.67 -17.04
CA GLU A 432 20.39 -14.32 -17.49
C GLU A 432 21.11 -13.49 -18.55
N LEU A 433 20.38 -12.86 -19.47
CA LEU A 433 20.96 -11.92 -20.45
C LEU A 433 21.59 -10.71 -19.77
N GLU A 434 20.95 -10.16 -18.73
CA GLU A 434 21.56 -9.10 -17.92
C GLU A 434 22.87 -9.59 -17.27
N GLN A 435 22.86 -10.78 -16.68
CA GLN A 435 24.04 -11.36 -16.04
C GLN A 435 25.17 -11.63 -17.03
N VAL A 436 24.87 -12.06 -18.26
CA VAL A 436 25.86 -12.19 -19.33
C VAL A 436 26.62 -10.88 -19.56
N VAL A 437 25.89 -9.74 -19.65
CA VAL A 437 26.52 -8.43 -19.83
C VAL A 437 27.36 -8.03 -18.62
N VAL A 438 26.85 -8.28 -17.40
CA VAL A 438 27.57 -8.00 -16.15
C VAL A 438 28.84 -8.82 -16.02
N SER A 439 28.77 -10.14 -16.24
CA SER A 439 29.91 -11.04 -16.16
C SER A 439 30.95 -10.75 -17.25
N ALA A 440 30.51 -10.42 -18.47
CA ALA A 440 31.43 -10.02 -19.53
C ALA A 440 32.17 -8.72 -19.16
N TRP A 441 31.48 -7.76 -18.52
CA TRP A 441 32.11 -6.56 -17.99
C TRP A 441 33.12 -6.86 -16.88
N TYR A 442 32.81 -7.71 -15.89
CA TYR A 442 33.79 -8.10 -14.89
C TYR A 442 35.04 -8.75 -15.52
N SER A 443 34.85 -9.69 -16.44
CA SER A 443 35.97 -10.33 -17.14
C SER A 443 36.81 -9.34 -17.97
N SER A 444 36.23 -8.19 -18.34
CA SER A 444 36.95 -7.15 -19.06
C SER A 444 37.86 -6.30 -18.18
N LEU A 445 37.60 -6.25 -16.88
CA LEU A 445 38.35 -5.47 -15.90
C LEU A 445 39.54 -6.26 -15.31
N ASP A 446 39.42 -7.58 -15.19
CA ASP A 446 40.48 -8.46 -14.67
C ASP A 446 41.65 -8.67 -15.65
N ASP A 447 41.51 -8.21 -16.89
CA ASP A 447 42.52 -8.34 -17.93
C ASP A 447 43.46 -7.13 -17.89
N ASP A 448 44.57 -7.25 -17.14
CA ASP A 448 45.57 -6.18 -16.89
C ASP A 448 46.12 -5.53 -18.18
N GLN A 449 46.01 -6.19 -19.34
CA GLN A 449 46.44 -5.65 -20.63
C GLN A 449 45.37 -4.78 -21.35
N ASN A 450 44.13 -4.77 -20.86
CA ASN A 450 42.97 -4.19 -21.54
C ASN A 450 42.14 -3.22 -20.67
N VAL A 451 42.74 -2.71 -19.58
CA VAL A 451 42.11 -1.69 -18.71
C VAL A 451 41.76 -0.45 -19.55
N GLY A 452 40.47 -0.28 -19.85
CA GLY A 452 39.94 0.83 -20.65
C GLY A 452 39.50 0.48 -22.09
N GLN A 453 39.56 -0.78 -22.52
CA GLN A 453 38.97 -1.18 -23.81
C GLN A 453 37.44 -1.37 -23.71
N ALA A 454 36.73 -0.97 -24.77
CA ALA A 454 35.30 -1.17 -24.93
C ALA A 454 34.94 -2.68 -24.90
N LEU A 455 33.79 -3.02 -24.34
CA LEU A 455 33.28 -4.39 -24.29
C LEU A 455 33.09 -4.96 -25.70
N GLN A 456 33.72 -6.09 -25.98
CA GLN A 456 33.69 -6.73 -27.31
C GLN A 456 32.70 -7.90 -27.36
N THR A 457 32.12 -8.14 -28.54
CA THR A 457 31.23 -9.29 -28.82
C THR A 457 31.83 -10.62 -28.40
N ALA A 458 33.14 -10.83 -28.63
CA ALA A 458 33.82 -12.10 -28.32
C ALA A 458 33.71 -12.47 -26.83
N ARG A 459 33.89 -11.49 -25.92
CA ARG A 459 33.79 -11.73 -24.48
C ARG A 459 32.38 -12.09 -24.04
N LEU A 460 31.37 -11.45 -24.63
CA LEU A 460 29.96 -11.81 -24.39
C LEU A 460 29.69 -13.25 -24.85
N LEU A 461 30.20 -13.66 -26.01
CA LEU A 461 30.06 -15.03 -26.52
C LEU A 461 30.72 -16.08 -25.59
N ASP A 462 31.89 -15.78 -25.04
CA ASP A 462 32.59 -16.68 -24.12
C ASP A 462 31.79 -16.89 -22.83
N VAL A 463 31.23 -15.81 -22.27
CA VAL A 463 30.35 -15.88 -21.08
C VAL A 463 29.07 -16.66 -21.38
N ILE A 464 28.45 -16.43 -22.55
CA ILE A 464 27.23 -17.17 -22.95
C ILE A 464 27.52 -18.67 -23.02
N ARG A 465 28.64 -19.08 -23.63
CA ARG A 465 29.04 -20.50 -23.73
C ARG A 465 29.31 -21.14 -22.37
N ALA A 466 29.82 -20.37 -21.42
CA ALA A 466 30.07 -20.85 -20.06
C ALA A 466 28.78 -20.93 -19.21
N THR A 467 27.71 -20.25 -19.61
CA THR A 467 26.45 -20.17 -18.87
C THR A 467 25.51 -21.31 -19.24
N ARG A 468 24.95 -21.99 -18.22
CA ARG A 468 23.89 -22.99 -18.43
C ARG A 468 22.53 -22.33 -18.15
N PRO A 469 21.66 -22.15 -19.17
CA PRO A 469 20.42 -21.41 -18.98
C PRO A 469 19.38 -22.21 -18.18
N LEU A 470 18.43 -21.46 -17.59
CA LEU A 470 17.34 -21.99 -16.77
C LEU A 470 16.41 -22.93 -17.56
N SER A 471 16.27 -22.69 -18.86
CA SER A 471 15.57 -23.59 -19.78
C SER A 471 16.13 -25.02 -19.79
N VAL A 472 17.42 -25.19 -19.53
CA VAL A 472 18.09 -26.50 -19.46
C VAL A 472 18.02 -27.05 -18.04
N THR A 473 18.34 -26.24 -17.03
CA THR A 473 18.41 -26.71 -15.63
C THR A 473 17.04 -26.99 -15.01
N ARG A 474 15.97 -26.35 -15.51
CA ARG A 474 14.58 -26.52 -15.04
C ARG A 474 13.61 -26.86 -16.19
N ALA A 475 14.08 -27.61 -17.18
CA ALA A 475 13.32 -27.96 -18.37
C ALA A 475 11.95 -28.59 -18.05
N GLU A 476 11.88 -29.50 -17.07
CA GLU A 476 10.64 -30.18 -16.66
C GLU A 476 9.61 -29.19 -16.11
N SER A 477 10.00 -28.35 -15.14
CA SER A 477 9.11 -27.34 -14.55
C SER A 477 8.60 -26.35 -15.60
N LEU A 478 9.46 -25.97 -16.56
CA LEU A 478 9.11 -25.06 -17.64
C LEU A 478 8.11 -25.67 -18.62
N GLN A 479 8.26 -26.95 -18.95
CA GLN A 479 7.29 -27.69 -19.77
C GLN A 479 5.93 -27.78 -19.08
N THR A 480 5.90 -28.09 -17.79
CA THR A 480 4.65 -28.12 -17.02
C THR A 480 3.94 -26.77 -17.03
N LEU A 481 4.68 -25.67 -16.81
CA LEU A 481 4.12 -24.31 -16.88
C LEU A 481 3.55 -23.98 -18.27
N ARG A 482 4.27 -24.32 -19.35
CA ARG A 482 3.81 -24.09 -20.73
C ARG A 482 2.56 -24.90 -21.06
N LEU A 483 2.50 -26.16 -20.64
CA LEU A 483 1.34 -27.03 -20.82
C LEU A 483 0.12 -26.47 -20.08
N TRP A 484 0.32 -26.00 -18.85
CA TRP A 484 -0.74 -25.36 -18.08
C TRP A 484 -1.27 -24.11 -18.78
N ALA A 485 -0.36 -23.25 -19.26
CA ALA A 485 -0.67 -21.96 -19.89
C ALA A 485 -1.44 -22.09 -21.21
N ARG A 486 -1.14 -23.10 -22.02
CA ARG A 486 -1.68 -23.27 -23.38
C ARG A 486 -3.20 -23.13 -23.48
N ASP A 487 -3.94 -23.67 -22.52
CA ASP A 487 -5.40 -23.70 -22.53
C ASP A 487 -6.03 -22.70 -21.54
N ARG A 488 -5.22 -22.00 -20.74
CA ARG A 488 -5.69 -21.24 -19.56
C ARG A 488 -5.24 -19.79 -19.50
N ALA A 489 -4.26 -19.39 -20.31
CA ALA A 489 -3.68 -18.06 -20.26
C ALA A 489 -3.35 -17.48 -21.63
N VAL A 490 -3.29 -16.16 -21.71
CA VAL A 490 -2.86 -15.42 -22.90
C VAL A 490 -1.34 -15.29 -22.89
N ASN A 491 -0.66 -15.59 -24.00
CA ASN A 491 0.78 -15.33 -24.09
C ASN A 491 1.06 -13.82 -24.10
N ALA A 492 2.00 -13.35 -23.29
CA ALA A 492 2.32 -11.93 -23.15
C ALA A 492 3.07 -11.34 -24.36
N ASP A 493 3.89 -12.13 -25.07
CA ASP A 493 4.82 -11.68 -26.12
C ASP A 493 4.28 -11.80 -27.55
N GLY A 494 3.04 -12.29 -27.74
CA GLY A 494 2.52 -12.61 -29.08
C GLY A 494 2.95 -14.00 -29.54
N PRO A 495 2.45 -14.51 -30.69
CA PRO A 495 2.88 -15.79 -31.21
C PRO A 495 4.37 -15.73 -31.61
N SER A 496 5.22 -16.44 -30.89
CA SER A 496 6.61 -16.68 -31.26
C SER A 496 6.66 -17.38 -32.62
N GLN A 497 7.34 -16.80 -33.61
CA GLN A 497 7.51 -17.42 -34.94
C GLN A 497 8.49 -18.60 -34.94
N GLU A 498 9.14 -18.89 -33.81
CA GLU A 498 9.98 -20.08 -33.63
C GLU A 498 9.08 -21.31 -33.54
N LYS A 499 8.83 -21.92 -34.70
CA LYS A 499 8.12 -23.20 -34.84
C LYS A 499 8.77 -24.26 -33.97
N LEU A 500 7.92 -25.10 -33.38
CA LEU A 500 8.21 -26.48 -33.02
C LEU A 500 8.65 -27.28 -34.26
N ASP A 501 9.86 -27.04 -34.77
CA ASP A 501 10.54 -27.96 -35.70
C ASP A 501 11.10 -29.13 -34.88
N GLY A 502 10.18 -30.00 -34.47
CA GLY A 502 10.49 -31.19 -33.70
C GLY A 502 9.45 -32.27 -33.98
N ARG A 503 9.68 -33.00 -35.07
CA ARG A 503 8.99 -34.22 -35.56
C ARG A 503 7.87 -34.01 -36.58
N SER A 504 8.28 -33.91 -37.84
CA SER A 504 7.64 -34.67 -38.92
C SER A 504 8.71 -35.03 -39.95
N GLY A 505 9.17 -36.28 -39.92
CA GLY A 505 10.24 -36.76 -40.79
C GLY A 505 10.52 -38.24 -40.63
N ARG A 506 9.51 -39.05 -40.99
CA ARG A 506 9.50 -40.51 -41.26
C ARG A 506 9.92 -41.48 -40.15
#